data_AF-A0A8J7NGF0-F1
#
_entry.id   AF-A0A8J7NGF0-F1
#
_cell.length_a   1.000
_cell.length_b   1.000
_cell.length_c   1.000
_cell.angle_alpha   90.00
_cell.angle_beta   90.00
_cell.angle_gamma   90.00
#
_symmetry.space_group_name_H-M   'P 1'
#
loop_
_entity.id
_entity.type
_entity.pdbx_description
1 polymer ?
#
loop_
_entity_poly.entity_id
_entity_poly.type
_entity_poly.pdbx_seq_one_letter_code
_entity_poly.pdbx_strand_id
1 'polypeptide(L)'
;MAALKTVALFGIVSLSFCCLALWKNSNIGVRGVLLLAGRGLLVLALATWLVSAVSPRLRSLFQSPLPLVCPQVPEDEANWERDKARKEQQEKHNEKASTYQEVVLRPRQESRLRKKEEKLYRTTGELWKLSAGQALGAGEASDQDAGAGKEPASDTPNREAMRRRRLPETLVRVPPPPGPPRQKRVVVLPEEPPEDSEGVVTVALRCTSGRTFRRTFLKSHSSQVLLDWMVKIGYHPAIYTICTTYPRRPLNIALDISLEQAGITKNTVLNVDEKDPSPT
;
A
#
# COMPACT_ATOMS: atom_id res chain seq x y z
N MET A 1 -23.12 10.33 23.21
CA MET A 1 -24.08 10.45 24.32
C MET A 1 -24.22 11.88 24.87
N ALA A 2 -23.15 12.68 25.00
CA ALA A 2 -23.24 14.07 25.49
C ALA A 2 -24.04 15.02 24.57
N ALA A 3 -23.84 14.93 23.25
CA ALA A 3 -24.54 15.77 22.28
C ALA A 3 -26.07 15.54 22.21
N LEU A 4 -26.52 14.31 22.49
CA LEU A 4 -27.95 13.99 22.53
C LEU A 4 -28.63 14.63 23.75
N LYS A 5 -27.92 14.70 24.88
CA LYS A 5 -28.40 15.35 26.12
C LYS A 5 -28.54 16.87 25.95
N THR A 6 -27.60 17.51 25.25
CA THR A 6 -27.68 18.96 24.98
C THR A 6 -28.83 19.31 24.05
N VAL A 7 -29.05 18.53 22.98
CA VAL A 7 -30.17 18.74 22.06
C VAL A 7 -31.52 18.52 22.77
N ALA A 8 -31.61 17.50 23.64
CA ALA A 8 -32.81 17.25 24.43
C ALA A 8 -33.11 18.40 25.41
N LEU A 9 -32.09 18.94 26.09
CA LEU A 9 -32.25 20.08 27.01
C LEU A 9 -32.71 21.35 26.28
N PHE A 10 -32.12 21.67 25.13
CA PHE A 10 -32.56 22.80 24.31
C PHE A 10 -33.99 22.63 23.79
N GLY A 11 -34.38 21.41 23.40
CA GLY A 11 -35.75 21.09 23.02
C GLY A 11 -36.75 21.31 24.16
N ILE A 12 -36.43 20.87 25.38
CA ILE A 12 -37.28 21.04 26.56
C ILE A 12 -37.43 22.52 26.94
N VAL A 13 -36.35 23.31 26.89
CA VAL A 13 -36.38 24.75 27.18
C VAL A 13 -37.17 25.52 26.11
N SER A 14 -37.02 25.15 24.83
CA SER A 14 -37.82 25.75 23.76
C SER A 14 -39.29 25.40 23.89
N LEU A 15 -39.61 24.16 24.28
CA LEU A 15 -40.98 23.72 24.48
C LEU A 15 -41.62 24.43 25.69
N SER A 16 -40.88 24.60 26.79
CA SER A 16 -41.38 25.32 27.97
C SER A 16 -41.59 26.81 27.67
N PHE A 17 -40.71 27.44 26.89
CA PHE A 17 -40.87 28.82 26.44
C PHE A 17 -42.10 28.98 25.54
N CYS A 18 -42.34 28.03 24.62
CA CYS A 18 -43.56 27.98 23.81
C CYS A 18 -44.82 27.81 24.67
N CYS A 19 -44.81 26.92 25.67
CA CYS A 19 -45.94 26.72 26.58
C CYS A 19 -46.24 27.97 27.41
N LEU A 20 -45.22 28.65 27.94
CA LEU A 20 -45.38 29.90 28.70
C LEU A 20 -45.90 31.05 27.83
N ALA A 21 -45.44 31.13 26.56
CA ALA A 21 -45.90 32.14 25.62
C ALA A 21 -47.35 31.91 25.17
N LEU A 22 -47.78 30.65 25.06
CA LEU A 22 -49.18 30.27 24.79
C LEU A 22 -50.09 30.57 25.99
N TRP A 23 -49.64 30.31 27.22
CA TRP A 23 -50.42 30.56 28.44
C TRP A 23 -50.65 32.05 28.70
N LYS A 24 -49.66 32.90 28.36
CA LYS A 24 -49.74 34.36 28.55
C LYS A 24 -50.58 35.08 27.48
N ASN A 25 -50.82 34.44 26.34
CA ASN A 25 -51.49 35.03 25.16
C ASN A 25 -52.83 34.34 24.82
N SER A 26 -53.58 33.79 25.80
CA SER A 26 -54.85 33.07 25.55
C SER A 26 -55.96 33.83 24.79
N ASN A 27 -55.78 35.12 24.46
CA ASN A 27 -56.68 35.89 23.59
C ASN A 27 -56.15 36.09 22.15
N ILE A 28 -55.07 35.41 21.75
CA ILE A 28 -54.44 35.60 20.43
C ILE A 28 -55.13 34.71 19.37
N GLY A 29 -55.70 35.33 18.35
CA GLY A 29 -56.27 34.61 17.20
C GLY A 29 -55.23 33.79 16.44
N VAL A 30 -55.68 32.88 15.57
CA VAL A 30 -54.84 31.89 14.84
C VAL A 30 -53.63 32.52 14.12
N ARG A 31 -53.77 33.77 13.63
CA ARG A 31 -52.66 34.53 13.03
C ARG A 31 -51.57 34.91 14.03
N GLY A 32 -51.93 35.23 15.27
CA GLY A 32 -50.98 35.52 16.35
C GLY A 32 -50.19 34.29 16.78
N VAL A 33 -50.83 33.12 16.80
CA VAL A 33 -50.16 31.83 17.05
C VAL A 33 -49.15 31.52 15.95
N LEU A 34 -49.53 31.72 14.68
CA LEU A 34 -48.64 31.47 13.54
C LEU A 34 -47.42 32.43 13.53
N LEU A 35 -47.63 33.71 13.84
CA LEU A 35 -46.54 34.69 13.94
C LEU A 35 -45.60 34.40 15.12
N LEU A 36 -46.15 33.93 16.25
CA LEU A 36 -45.36 33.56 17.43
C LEU A 36 -44.53 32.29 17.18
N ALA A 37 -45.13 31.28 16.54
CA ALA A 37 -44.43 30.06 16.14
C ALA A 37 -43.31 30.36 15.12
N GLY A 38 -43.57 31.24 14.14
CA GLY A 38 -42.57 31.69 13.18
C GLY A 38 -41.39 32.42 13.84
N ARG A 39 -41.67 33.31 14.81
CA ARG A 39 -40.62 33.99 15.60
C ARG A 39 -39.82 33.02 16.46
N GLY A 40 -40.48 32.03 17.07
CA GLY A 40 -39.83 30.98 17.85
C GLY A 40 -38.86 30.15 16.99
N LEU A 41 -39.31 29.69 15.81
CA LEU A 41 -38.46 28.94 14.88
C LEU A 41 -37.27 29.76 14.37
N LEU A 42 -37.47 31.05 14.10
CA LEU A 42 -36.40 31.94 13.65
C LEU A 42 -35.34 32.14 14.74
N VAL A 43 -35.75 32.31 16.01
CA VAL A 43 -34.84 32.38 17.15
C VAL A 43 -34.09 31.07 17.35
N LEU A 44 -34.76 29.92 17.20
CA LEU A 44 -34.13 28.60 17.31
C LEU A 44 -33.09 28.36 16.22
N ALA A 45 -33.40 28.76 14.97
CA ALA A 45 -32.49 28.66 13.84
C ALA A 45 -31.24 29.53 14.04
N LEU A 46 -31.42 30.78 14.50
CA LEU A 46 -30.32 31.69 14.84
C LEU A 46 -29.46 31.16 15.99
N ALA A 47 -30.08 30.65 17.06
CA ALA A 47 -29.35 30.06 18.19
C ALA A 47 -28.53 28.84 17.74
N THR A 48 -29.11 27.97 16.92
CA THR A 48 -28.42 26.78 16.38
C THR A 48 -27.25 27.17 15.49
N TRP A 49 -27.44 28.18 14.62
CA TRP A 49 -26.38 28.72 13.77
C TRP A 49 -25.25 29.36 14.58
N LEU A 50 -25.58 30.15 15.61
CA LEU A 50 -24.60 30.71 16.54
C LEU A 50 -23.82 29.61 17.27
N VAL A 51 -24.47 28.58 17.79
CA VAL A 51 -23.79 27.45 18.42
C VAL A 51 -22.88 26.75 17.41
N SER A 52 -23.30 26.53 16.16
CA SER A 52 -22.46 25.93 15.12
C SER A 52 -21.27 26.81 14.69
N ALA A 53 -21.42 28.14 14.70
CA ALA A 53 -20.37 29.07 14.32
C ALA A 53 -19.35 29.28 15.45
N VAL A 54 -19.82 29.31 16.69
CA VAL A 54 -18.98 29.54 17.87
C VAL A 54 -18.37 28.23 18.38
N SER A 55 -19.01 27.07 18.19
CA SER A 55 -18.48 25.77 18.63
C SER A 55 -17.08 25.42 18.09
N PRO A 56 -16.71 25.57 16.80
CA PRO A 56 -15.35 25.30 16.36
C PRO A 56 -14.32 26.28 16.95
N ARG A 57 -14.72 27.55 17.17
CA ARG A 57 -13.88 28.58 17.79
C ARG A 57 -13.69 28.37 19.31
N LEU A 58 -14.75 27.97 20.00
CA LEU A 58 -14.71 27.55 21.41
C LEU A 58 -13.87 26.29 21.56
N ARG A 59 -14.02 25.31 20.65
CA ARG A 59 -13.24 24.07 20.69
C ARG A 59 -11.75 24.34 20.49
N SER A 60 -11.37 25.29 19.62
CA SER A 60 -9.97 25.71 19.50
C SER A 60 -9.44 26.45 20.73
N LEU A 61 -10.30 27.19 21.46
CA LEU A 61 -9.92 27.87 22.70
C LEU A 61 -9.80 26.90 23.89
N PHE A 62 -10.70 25.93 23.99
CA PHE A 62 -10.68 24.87 25.02
C PHE A 62 -9.71 23.72 24.72
N GLN A 63 -9.20 23.60 23.49
CA GLN A 63 -8.10 22.70 23.14
C GLN A 63 -6.72 23.37 23.25
N SER A 64 -6.64 24.61 23.74
CA SER A 64 -5.36 25.11 24.27
C SER A 64 -5.02 24.30 25.52
N PRO A 65 -3.77 23.82 25.69
CA PRO A 65 -3.37 23.07 26.86
C PRO A 65 -3.23 24.06 28.03
N LEU A 66 -4.35 24.43 28.64
CA LEU A 66 -4.32 25.03 29.97
C LEU A 66 -4.04 23.90 30.97
N PRO A 67 -3.00 24.03 31.81
CA PRO A 67 -2.62 23.04 32.79
C PRO A 67 -3.66 23.04 33.91
N LEU A 68 -4.76 22.34 33.68
CA LEU A 68 -5.72 22.04 34.71
C LEU A 68 -5.06 20.95 35.56
N VAL A 69 -4.70 21.33 36.78
CA VAL A 69 -4.14 20.46 37.82
C VAL A 69 -5.12 19.31 38.04
N CYS A 70 -4.95 18.23 37.27
CA CYS A 70 -5.42 16.91 37.65
C CYS A 70 -4.60 16.48 38.86
N PRO A 71 -5.17 15.72 39.82
CA PRO A 71 -4.38 15.05 40.84
C PRO A 71 -3.25 14.31 40.12
N GLN A 72 -2.00 14.71 40.36
CA GLN A 72 -0.84 14.10 39.70
C GLN A 72 -0.78 12.65 40.16
N VAL A 73 -1.34 11.75 39.34
CA VAL A 73 -0.88 10.36 39.33
C VAL A 73 0.62 10.47 39.09
N PRO A 74 1.48 9.94 40.00
CA PRO A 74 2.93 10.04 39.86
C PRO A 74 3.32 9.68 38.43
N GLU A 75 4.14 10.50 37.76
CA GLU A 75 4.49 10.28 36.35
C GLU A 75 5.06 8.86 36.12
N ASP A 76 5.72 8.33 37.16
CA ASP A 76 6.23 6.97 37.25
C ASP A 76 5.10 5.91 37.14
N GLU A 77 3.95 6.18 37.75
CA GLU A 77 2.79 5.29 37.74
C GLU A 77 2.12 5.26 36.35
N ALA A 78 2.01 6.41 35.69
CA ALA A 78 1.48 6.44 34.33
C ALA A 78 2.45 5.85 33.30
N ASN A 79 3.76 5.88 33.56
CA ASN A 79 4.76 5.32 32.66
C ASN A 79 4.85 3.79 32.74
N TRP A 80 4.78 3.17 33.93
CA TRP A 80 4.79 1.70 34.02
C TRP A 80 3.56 1.06 33.36
N GLU A 81 2.38 1.70 33.43
CA GLU A 81 1.18 1.19 32.76
C GLU A 81 1.35 1.18 31.25
N ARG A 82 1.94 2.25 30.68
CA ARG A 82 2.25 2.32 29.25
C ARG A 82 3.28 1.27 28.85
N ASP A 83 4.30 1.06 29.67
CA ASP A 83 5.33 0.05 29.42
C ASP A 83 4.78 -1.36 29.50
N LYS A 84 3.91 -1.62 30.46
CA LYS A 84 3.21 -2.90 30.59
C LYS A 84 2.30 -3.16 29.40
N ALA A 85 1.50 -2.18 28.98
CA ALA A 85 0.66 -2.30 27.80
C ALA A 85 1.48 -2.58 26.53
N ARG A 86 2.65 -1.93 26.37
CA ARG A 86 3.57 -2.21 25.25
C ARG A 86 4.12 -3.64 25.29
N LYS A 87 4.51 -4.13 26.47
CA LYS A 87 5.02 -5.50 26.64
C LYS A 87 3.95 -6.54 26.34
N GLU A 88 2.74 -6.37 26.87
CA GLU A 88 1.61 -7.27 26.60
C GLU A 88 1.25 -7.32 25.10
N GLN A 89 1.32 -6.19 24.40
CA GLN A 89 1.15 -6.16 22.94
C GLN A 89 2.27 -6.94 22.24
N GLN A 90 3.52 -6.73 22.65
CA GLN A 90 4.67 -7.41 22.07
C GLN A 90 4.58 -8.93 22.29
N GLU A 91 4.16 -9.38 23.47
CA GLU A 91 3.93 -10.79 23.79
C GLU A 91 2.87 -11.41 22.90
N LYS A 92 1.71 -10.75 22.72
CA LYS A 92 0.67 -11.22 21.79
C LYS A 92 1.18 -11.35 20.36
N HIS A 93 2.06 -10.44 19.92
CA HIS A 93 2.67 -10.54 18.60
C HIS A 93 3.68 -11.68 18.53
N ASN A 94 4.47 -11.88 19.58
CA ASN A 94 5.44 -12.96 19.68
C ASN A 94 4.75 -14.35 19.70
N GLU A 95 3.68 -14.50 20.46
CA GLU A 95 2.84 -15.70 20.49
C GLU A 95 2.23 -16.02 19.13
N LYS A 96 1.74 -15.01 18.40
CA LYS A 96 1.24 -15.20 17.04
C LYS A 96 2.34 -15.68 16.09
N ALA A 97 3.55 -15.13 16.23
CA ALA A 97 4.70 -15.51 15.40
C ALA A 97 5.16 -16.95 15.70
N SER A 98 5.28 -17.32 16.98
CA SER A 98 5.65 -18.68 17.40
C SER A 98 4.58 -19.70 16.99
N THR A 99 3.30 -19.38 17.20
CA THR A 99 2.17 -20.23 16.79
C THR A 99 2.20 -20.45 15.28
N TYR A 100 2.44 -19.41 14.47
CA TYR A 100 2.54 -19.56 13.01
C TYR A 100 3.73 -20.44 12.60
N GLN A 101 4.87 -20.28 13.28
CA GLN A 101 6.05 -21.10 13.03
C GLN A 101 5.80 -22.58 13.30
N GLU A 102 5.09 -22.88 14.39
CA GLU A 102 4.76 -24.26 14.78
C GLU A 102 3.62 -24.86 13.93
N VAL A 103 2.53 -24.12 13.70
CA VAL A 103 1.33 -24.63 13.02
C VAL A 103 1.49 -24.66 11.49
N VAL A 104 2.25 -23.73 10.90
CA VAL A 104 2.34 -23.58 9.44
C VAL A 104 3.72 -23.92 8.91
N LEU A 105 4.79 -23.35 9.49
CA LEU A 105 6.12 -23.49 8.90
C LEU A 105 6.71 -24.88 9.12
N ARG A 106 6.69 -25.41 10.35
CA ARG A 106 7.22 -26.75 10.66
C ARG A 106 6.53 -27.87 9.86
N PRO A 107 5.18 -27.97 9.81
CA PRO A 107 4.52 -29.01 9.01
C PRO A 107 4.79 -28.90 7.51
N ARG A 108 4.96 -27.68 6.99
CA ARG A 108 5.37 -27.48 5.59
C ARG A 108 6.80 -27.94 5.33
N GLN A 109 7.71 -27.77 6.29
CA GLN A 109 9.08 -28.26 6.18
C GLN A 109 9.12 -29.78 6.28
N GLU A 110 8.44 -30.37 7.27
CA GLU A 110 8.35 -31.82 7.46
C GLU A 110 7.72 -32.52 6.25
N SER A 111 6.59 -32.02 5.73
CA SER A 111 5.97 -32.59 4.54
C SER A 111 6.86 -32.50 3.30
N ARG A 112 7.70 -31.46 3.18
CA ARG A 112 8.70 -31.37 2.11
C ARG A 112 9.82 -32.39 2.28
N LEU A 113 10.29 -32.62 3.50
CA LEU A 113 11.29 -33.65 3.80
C LEU A 113 10.74 -35.05 3.53
N ARG A 114 9.53 -35.33 4.02
CA ARG A 114 8.84 -36.62 3.81
C ARG A 114 8.64 -36.93 2.32
N LYS A 115 8.25 -35.94 1.51
CA LYS A 115 8.16 -36.11 0.05
C LYS A 115 9.50 -36.39 -0.61
N LYS A 116 10.61 -35.87 -0.08
CA LYS A 116 11.95 -36.20 -0.58
C LYS A 116 12.32 -37.63 -0.20
N GLU A 117 12.08 -38.04 1.04
CA GLU A 117 12.28 -39.41 1.51
C GLU A 117 11.44 -40.40 0.70
N GLU A 118 10.15 -40.15 0.50
CA GLU A 118 9.27 -40.99 -0.34
C GLU A 118 9.78 -41.09 -1.77
N LYS A 119 10.27 -39.99 -2.35
CA LYS A 119 10.90 -40.04 -3.68
C LYS A 119 12.14 -40.91 -3.68
N LEU A 120 13.00 -40.80 -2.66
CA LEU A 120 14.17 -41.65 -2.50
C LEU A 120 13.73 -43.11 -2.35
N TYR A 121 12.78 -43.44 -1.48
CA TYR A 121 12.29 -44.82 -1.36
C TYR A 121 11.65 -45.33 -2.65
N ARG A 122 10.97 -44.49 -3.42
CA ARG A 122 10.41 -44.86 -4.72
C ARG A 122 11.49 -45.13 -5.77
N THR A 123 12.54 -44.31 -5.82
CA THR A 123 13.64 -44.47 -6.80
C THR A 123 14.63 -45.55 -6.40
N THR A 124 14.80 -45.79 -5.11
CA THR A 124 15.87 -46.66 -4.57
C THR A 124 15.33 -47.99 -4.06
N GLY A 125 14.04 -48.08 -3.74
CA GLY A 125 13.40 -49.29 -3.25
C GLY A 125 13.28 -50.36 -4.33
N GLU A 126 13.39 -51.63 -3.95
CA GLU A 126 13.33 -52.79 -4.85
C GLU A 126 12.01 -52.93 -5.62
N LEU A 127 10.99 -52.11 -5.31
CA LEU A 127 9.70 -52.09 -5.98
C LEU A 127 9.80 -51.83 -7.50
N TRP A 128 10.78 -51.04 -7.96
CA TRP A 128 10.99 -50.83 -9.40
C TRP A 128 11.70 -52.00 -10.09
N LYS A 129 12.31 -52.91 -9.32
CA LYS A 129 13.00 -54.11 -9.81
C LYS A 129 12.09 -55.34 -9.88
N LEU A 130 10.89 -55.27 -9.30
CA LEU A 130 9.96 -56.41 -9.21
C LEU A 130 8.83 -56.39 -10.23
N SER A 131 8.63 -55.31 -11.00
CA SER A 131 7.75 -55.39 -12.16
C SER A 131 8.43 -56.24 -13.22
N ALA A 132 7.83 -57.37 -13.61
CA ALA A 132 8.32 -58.20 -14.70
C ALA A 132 8.52 -57.30 -15.93
N GLY A 133 9.78 -57.02 -16.25
CA GLY A 133 10.13 -56.16 -17.38
C GLY A 133 9.71 -56.86 -18.67
N GLN A 134 8.95 -56.17 -19.51
CA GLN A 134 8.70 -56.62 -20.88
C GLN A 134 10.01 -56.56 -21.66
N ALA A 135 10.48 -57.69 -22.18
CA ALA A 135 11.63 -57.74 -23.07
C ALA A 135 11.29 -57.02 -24.39
N LEU A 136 11.71 -55.77 -24.52
CA LEU A 136 11.60 -55.00 -25.76
C LEU A 136 12.78 -55.37 -26.66
N GLY A 137 12.53 -56.20 -27.67
CA GLY A 137 13.53 -56.65 -28.64
C GLY A 137 13.23 -57.97 -29.36
N ALA A 138 12.20 -58.71 -28.94
CA ALA A 138 11.79 -59.96 -29.59
C ALA A 138 10.66 -59.69 -30.59
N GLY A 139 11.00 -59.35 -31.83
CA GLY A 139 10.02 -59.42 -32.90
C GLY A 139 10.39 -58.64 -34.13
N GLU A 140 11.23 -59.22 -34.99
CA GLU A 140 11.12 -59.08 -36.46
C GLU A 140 11.67 -60.37 -37.09
N ALA A 141 10.77 -61.30 -37.45
CA ALA A 141 11.07 -62.39 -38.38
C ALA A 141 9.83 -62.66 -39.24
N SER A 142 10.05 -62.77 -40.56
CA SER A 142 9.13 -63.08 -41.66
C SER A 142 8.37 -61.93 -42.32
N ASP A 143 9.03 -61.34 -43.31
CA ASP A 143 8.73 -61.48 -44.76
C ASP A 143 7.33 -61.23 -45.34
N GLN A 144 7.34 -60.26 -46.29
CA GLN A 144 6.74 -60.27 -47.63
C GLN A 144 5.22 -60.07 -47.80
N ASP A 145 4.84 -58.87 -48.27
CA ASP A 145 4.10 -58.74 -49.53
C ASP A 145 4.31 -57.36 -50.19
N ALA A 146 4.22 -57.34 -51.52
CA ALA A 146 4.75 -56.35 -52.45
C ALA A 146 3.85 -55.12 -52.69
N GLY A 147 4.48 -53.97 -52.95
CA GLY A 147 3.83 -52.76 -53.46
C GLY A 147 4.84 -51.66 -53.76
N ALA A 148 5.25 -51.55 -55.02
CA ALA A 148 6.33 -50.71 -55.50
C ALA A 148 6.14 -49.20 -55.19
N GLY A 149 7.15 -48.60 -54.56
CA GLY A 149 7.19 -47.15 -54.35
C GLY A 149 8.42 -46.64 -53.58
N LYS A 150 9.62 -46.80 -54.15
CA LYS A 150 10.79 -45.92 -53.94
C LYS A 150 11.40 -45.86 -52.51
N GLU A 151 12.39 -46.72 -52.25
CA GLU A 151 13.42 -46.54 -51.21
C GLU A 151 14.42 -45.43 -51.63
N PRO A 152 15.01 -44.64 -50.69
CA PRO A 152 16.09 -45.22 -49.90
C PRO A 152 16.12 -44.78 -48.43
N ALA A 153 16.36 -45.76 -47.57
CA ALA A 153 17.31 -45.77 -46.46
C ALA A 153 16.67 -46.40 -45.23
N SER A 154 17.18 -47.57 -44.87
CA SER A 154 17.12 -48.19 -43.53
C SER A 154 17.18 -47.14 -42.41
N ASP A 155 16.02 -46.67 -41.98
CA ASP A 155 15.89 -45.86 -40.78
C ASP A 155 15.93 -46.85 -39.62
N THR A 156 17.08 -46.94 -38.96
CA THR A 156 17.22 -47.70 -37.71
C THR A 156 16.09 -47.32 -36.74
N PRO A 157 15.56 -48.28 -35.94
CA PRO A 157 14.48 -48.02 -34.98
C PRO A 157 14.76 -46.81 -34.06
N ASN A 158 16.04 -46.54 -33.79
CA ASN A 158 16.51 -45.40 -33.04
C ASN A 158 16.19 -44.05 -33.72
N ARG A 159 16.31 -43.95 -35.04
CA ARG A 159 16.05 -42.74 -35.83
C ARG A 159 14.55 -42.45 -35.95
N GLU A 160 13.74 -43.49 -36.11
CA GLU A 160 12.28 -43.46 -36.04
C GLU A 160 11.80 -43.02 -34.63
N ALA A 161 12.36 -43.60 -33.57
CA ALA A 161 12.07 -43.22 -32.19
C ALA A 161 12.52 -41.78 -31.87
N MET A 162 13.63 -41.32 -32.44
CA MET A 162 14.11 -39.94 -32.31
C MET A 162 13.13 -38.97 -32.98
N ARG A 163 12.59 -39.30 -34.17
CA ARG A 163 11.55 -38.50 -34.84
C ARG A 163 10.27 -38.39 -34.00
N ARG A 164 9.80 -39.50 -33.41
CA ARG A 164 8.58 -39.51 -32.57
C ARG A 164 8.73 -38.75 -31.25
N ARG A 165 9.96 -38.59 -30.75
CA ARG A 165 10.27 -37.79 -29.54
C ARG A 165 10.47 -36.30 -29.84
N ARG A 166 10.64 -35.90 -31.10
CA ARG A 166 10.67 -34.49 -31.46
C ARG A 166 9.25 -33.93 -31.35
N LEU A 167 9.00 -33.16 -30.29
CA LEU A 167 7.79 -32.34 -30.19
C LEU A 167 7.70 -31.44 -31.44
N PRO A 168 6.51 -31.23 -32.00
CA PRO A 168 6.32 -30.25 -33.06
C PRO A 168 6.94 -28.92 -32.64
N GLU A 169 7.76 -28.34 -33.51
CA GLU A 169 8.54 -27.11 -33.24
C GLU A 169 7.62 -25.96 -32.80
N THR A 170 6.35 -26.01 -33.19
CA THR A 170 5.26 -25.11 -32.80
C THR A 170 4.95 -25.08 -31.29
N LEU A 171 5.26 -26.14 -30.53
CA LEU A 171 5.05 -26.19 -29.08
C LEU A 171 6.30 -25.77 -28.28
N VAL A 172 7.45 -25.67 -28.93
CA VAL A 172 8.71 -25.20 -28.32
C VAL A 172 8.82 -23.69 -28.55
N ARG A 173 7.80 -22.93 -28.15
CA ARG A 173 7.99 -21.50 -27.91
C ARG A 173 8.75 -21.39 -26.59
N VAL A 174 10.07 -21.53 -26.66
CA VAL A 174 10.97 -21.24 -25.54
C VAL A 174 10.60 -19.83 -25.09
N PRO A 175 10.07 -19.63 -23.86
CA PRO A 175 9.88 -18.28 -23.36
C PRO A 175 11.24 -17.59 -23.44
N PRO A 176 11.29 -16.33 -23.92
CA PRO A 176 12.55 -15.62 -24.05
C PRO A 176 13.33 -15.78 -22.75
N PRO A 177 14.65 -16.08 -22.82
CA PRO A 177 15.45 -16.30 -21.63
C PRO A 177 15.19 -15.13 -20.68
N PRO A 178 14.92 -15.40 -19.38
CA PRO A 178 14.67 -14.33 -18.42
C PRO A 178 15.82 -13.34 -18.56
N GLY A 179 15.48 -12.10 -18.93
CA GLY A 179 16.48 -11.05 -19.10
C GLY A 179 17.39 -11.02 -17.86
N PRO A 180 18.67 -10.66 -18.03
CA PRO A 180 19.65 -10.70 -16.95
C PRO A 180 19.05 -10.06 -15.69
N PRO A 181 19.22 -10.67 -14.50
CA PRO A 181 18.63 -10.18 -13.28
C PRO A 181 19.01 -8.70 -13.13
N ARG A 182 17.98 -7.83 -13.09
CA ARG A 182 18.18 -6.39 -12.96
C ARG A 182 19.09 -6.17 -11.76
N GLN A 183 20.32 -5.72 -12.02
CA GLN A 183 21.31 -5.46 -10.98
C GLN A 183 20.65 -4.55 -9.95
N LYS A 184 20.65 -4.97 -8.67
CA LYS A 184 20.15 -4.16 -7.58
C LYS A 184 21.02 -2.90 -7.50
N ARG A 185 20.59 -1.81 -8.13
CA ARG A 185 21.26 -0.52 -8.04
C ARG A 185 21.10 -0.03 -6.60
N VAL A 186 22.18 -0.10 -5.84
CA VAL A 186 22.25 0.57 -4.54
C VAL A 186 22.31 2.06 -4.85
N VAL A 187 21.18 2.73 -4.66
CA VAL A 187 21.07 4.16 -4.88
C VAL A 187 21.76 4.87 -3.71
N VAL A 188 22.98 5.35 -3.93
CA VAL A 188 23.73 6.17 -2.95
C VAL A 188 23.41 7.62 -3.24
N LEU A 189 22.63 8.26 -2.38
CA LEU A 189 22.40 9.69 -2.46
C LEU A 189 23.62 10.47 -1.97
N PRO A 190 23.96 11.62 -2.60
CA PRO A 190 25.01 12.51 -2.11
C PRO A 190 24.66 13.08 -0.73
N GLU A 191 25.67 13.27 0.13
CA GLU A 191 25.48 13.81 1.49
C GLU A 191 24.78 15.17 1.46
N GLU A 192 23.90 15.42 2.44
CA GLU A 192 23.05 16.61 2.46
C GLU A 192 23.90 17.87 2.77
N PRO A 193 23.91 18.89 1.89
CA PRO A 193 24.67 20.10 2.14
C PRO A 193 24.07 20.90 3.31
N PRO A 194 24.91 21.57 4.12
CA PRO A 194 24.45 22.41 5.23
C PRO A 194 23.66 23.62 4.72
N GLU A 195 22.64 24.03 5.49
CA GLU A 195 21.64 25.05 5.09
C GLU A 195 22.25 26.43 4.74
N ASP A 196 23.47 26.74 5.22
CA ASP A 196 24.14 28.04 5.08
C ASP A 196 25.05 28.20 3.84
N SER A 197 25.10 27.20 2.95
CA SER A 197 25.96 27.28 1.75
C SER A 197 25.27 27.97 0.57
N GLU A 198 26.02 28.84 -0.13
CA GLU A 198 25.52 29.57 -1.30
C GLU A 198 25.08 28.58 -2.40
N GLY A 199 23.83 28.71 -2.86
CA GLY A 199 23.30 27.86 -3.93
C GLY A 199 22.63 26.55 -3.46
N VAL A 200 22.30 26.43 -2.17
CA VAL A 200 21.43 25.36 -1.67
C VAL A 200 19.96 25.65 -1.96
N VAL A 201 19.24 24.60 -2.33
CA VAL A 201 17.78 24.58 -2.46
C VAL A 201 17.21 23.51 -1.55
N THR A 202 16.20 23.88 -0.77
CA THR A 202 15.39 22.93 -0.03
C THR A 202 14.28 22.41 -0.94
N VAL A 203 14.24 21.09 -1.13
CA VAL A 203 13.14 20.41 -1.83
C VAL A 203 12.30 19.64 -0.82
N ALA A 204 10.99 19.84 -0.86
CA ALA A 204 10.03 19.08 -0.08
C ALA A 204 9.19 18.19 -1.01
N LEU A 205 9.30 16.87 -0.87
CA LEU A 205 8.47 15.89 -1.58
C LEU A 205 7.24 15.55 -0.75
N ARG A 206 6.06 15.88 -1.27
CA ARG A 206 4.77 15.43 -0.75
C ARG A 206 4.42 14.09 -1.38
N CYS A 207 4.26 13.07 -0.54
CA CYS A 207 3.93 11.73 -0.99
C CYS A 207 2.41 11.48 -0.93
N THR A 208 1.92 10.55 -1.75
CA THR A 208 0.53 10.08 -1.74
C THR A 208 0.10 9.50 -0.39
N SER A 209 1.05 8.98 0.39
CA SER A 209 0.85 8.52 1.78
C SER A 209 0.54 9.64 2.80
N GLY A 210 0.54 10.91 2.38
CA GLY A 210 0.36 12.08 3.25
C GLY A 210 1.62 12.51 4.00
N ARG A 211 2.72 11.75 3.90
CA ARG A 211 4.02 12.12 4.46
C ARG A 211 4.73 13.12 3.54
N THR A 212 5.47 14.05 4.15
CA THR A 212 6.32 14.99 3.42
C THR A 212 7.77 14.79 3.85
N PHE A 213 8.66 14.57 2.90
CA PHE A 213 10.10 14.45 3.14
C PHE A 213 10.78 15.73 2.66
N ARG A 214 11.61 16.34 3.50
CA ARG A 214 12.37 17.56 3.20
C ARG A 214 13.85 17.21 3.12
N ARG A 215 14.53 17.68 2.08
CA ARG A 215 15.97 17.48 1.88
C ARG A 215 16.57 18.67 1.16
N THR A 216 17.81 19.02 1.49
CA THR A 216 18.60 20.05 0.83
C THR A 216 19.42 19.47 -0.31
N PHE A 217 19.56 20.23 -1.39
CA PHE A 217 20.37 19.88 -2.55
C PHE A 217 21.09 21.13 -3.08
N LEU A 218 22.22 20.96 -3.74
CA LEU A 218 22.88 22.03 -4.47
C LEU A 218 22.19 22.25 -5.83
N LYS A 219 22.07 23.50 -6.27
CA LYS A 219 21.52 23.85 -7.60
C LYS A 219 22.26 23.19 -8.77
N SER A 220 23.57 22.93 -8.58
CA SER A 220 24.45 22.28 -9.55
C SER A 220 24.27 20.76 -9.63
N HIS A 221 23.53 20.13 -8.71
CA HIS A 221 23.26 18.69 -8.79
C HIS A 221 22.35 18.35 -9.96
N SER A 222 22.54 17.12 -10.47
CA SER A 222 21.67 16.56 -11.51
C SER A 222 20.25 16.38 -10.96
N SER A 223 19.25 16.69 -11.80
CA SER A 223 17.84 16.47 -11.52
C SER A 223 17.52 14.98 -11.23
N GLN A 224 18.36 14.05 -11.67
CA GLN A 224 18.21 12.62 -11.37
C GLN A 224 18.30 12.26 -9.90
N VAL A 225 19.03 13.05 -9.10
CA VAL A 225 19.14 12.85 -7.66
C VAL A 225 17.76 12.85 -6.99
N LEU A 226 16.77 13.54 -7.58
CA LEU A 226 15.38 13.52 -7.10
C LEU A 226 14.70 12.17 -7.32
N LEU A 227 14.95 11.49 -8.45
CA LEU A 227 14.40 10.16 -8.72
C LEU A 227 15.06 9.13 -7.81
N ASP A 228 16.36 9.24 -7.63
CA ASP A 228 17.14 8.40 -6.72
C ASP A 228 16.64 8.57 -5.27
N TRP A 229 16.37 9.81 -4.86
CA TRP A 229 15.76 10.10 -3.57
C TRP A 229 14.37 9.52 -3.43
N MET A 230 13.54 9.65 -4.45
CA MET A 230 12.20 9.05 -4.51
C MET A 230 12.27 7.52 -4.34
N VAL A 231 13.21 6.85 -5.01
CA VAL A 231 13.46 5.40 -4.86
C VAL A 231 13.90 5.04 -3.44
N LYS A 232 14.77 5.85 -2.82
CA LYS A 232 15.22 5.64 -1.42
C LYS A 232 14.07 5.75 -0.41
N ILE A 233 13.10 6.62 -0.67
CA ILE A 233 11.89 6.75 0.15
C ILE A 233 10.93 5.56 -0.07
N GLY A 234 11.06 4.84 -1.19
CA GLY A 234 10.26 3.66 -1.54
C GLY A 234 9.27 3.89 -2.70
N TYR A 235 9.35 5.03 -3.38
CA TYR A 235 8.52 5.34 -4.55
C TYR A 235 9.32 5.07 -5.83
N HIS A 236 8.84 4.14 -6.67
CA HIS A 236 9.56 3.75 -7.88
C HIS A 236 9.13 4.60 -9.10
N PRO A 237 10.07 5.10 -9.93
CA PRO A 237 9.78 5.99 -11.07
C PRO A 237 8.95 5.35 -12.20
N ALA A 238 8.78 4.03 -12.17
CA ALA A 238 7.88 3.34 -13.09
C ALA A 238 6.40 3.57 -12.78
N ILE A 239 6.07 3.82 -11.50
CA ILE A 239 4.70 3.97 -11.00
C ILE A 239 4.43 5.41 -10.61
N TYR A 240 5.46 6.14 -10.17
CA TYR A 240 5.32 7.50 -9.69
C TYR A 240 6.16 8.49 -10.51
N THR A 241 5.68 9.72 -10.61
CA THR A 241 6.37 10.85 -11.23
C THR A 241 6.38 12.05 -10.29
N ILE A 242 7.39 12.91 -10.43
CA ILE A 242 7.53 14.11 -9.61
C ILE A 242 6.90 15.28 -10.37
N CYS A 243 5.91 15.92 -9.74
CA CYS A 243 5.16 17.03 -10.29
C CYS A 243 5.42 18.33 -9.53
N THR A 244 5.38 19.45 -10.23
CA THR A 244 5.35 20.78 -9.62
C THR A 244 4.01 21.06 -8.93
N THR A 245 3.99 21.96 -7.95
CA THR A 245 2.75 22.31 -7.23
C THR A 245 1.80 23.13 -8.10
N TYR A 246 2.29 24.18 -8.77
CA TYR A 246 1.47 25.03 -9.64
C TYR A 246 2.31 25.70 -10.73
N PRO A 247 1.91 25.62 -12.02
CA PRO A 247 0.92 24.70 -12.56
C PRO A 247 1.38 23.26 -12.35
N ARG A 248 0.45 22.32 -12.11
CA ARG A 248 0.78 20.91 -11.85
C ARG A 248 1.27 20.24 -13.13
N ARG A 249 2.59 20.08 -13.27
CA ARG A 249 3.24 19.50 -14.46
C ARG A 249 4.32 18.52 -14.02
N PRO A 250 4.53 17.42 -14.76
CA PRO A 250 5.64 16.52 -14.49
C PRO A 250 6.96 17.26 -14.73
N LEU A 251 7.90 17.10 -13.81
CA LEU A 251 9.22 17.70 -13.91
C LEU A 251 10.02 16.99 -15.02
N ASN A 252 10.68 17.75 -15.89
CA ASN A 252 11.57 17.17 -16.88
C ASN A 252 12.88 16.76 -16.18
N ILE A 253 13.09 15.45 -16.02
CA ILE A 253 14.25 14.90 -15.32
C ILE A 253 15.11 14.13 -16.31
N ALA A 254 16.36 14.56 -16.46
CA ALA A 254 17.35 13.91 -17.31
C ALA A 254 18.75 13.96 -16.65
N LEU A 255 19.65 13.08 -17.09
CA LEU A 255 21.06 13.03 -16.62
C LEU A 255 21.73 14.40 -16.73
N ASP A 256 21.54 15.04 -17.87
CA ASP A 256 22.29 16.22 -18.30
C ASP A 256 21.68 17.55 -17.82
N ILE A 257 20.58 17.50 -17.07
CA ILE A 257 19.83 18.68 -16.61
C ILE A 257 20.10 18.89 -15.12
N SER A 258 20.60 20.07 -14.76
CA SER A 258 20.77 20.49 -13.36
C SER A 258 19.43 20.82 -12.69
N LEU A 259 19.39 20.85 -11.36
CA LEU A 259 18.18 21.25 -10.63
C LEU A 259 17.72 22.67 -11.00
N GLU A 260 18.66 23.58 -11.23
CA GLU A 260 18.36 24.93 -11.71
C GLU A 260 17.67 24.91 -13.08
N GLN A 261 18.21 24.13 -14.03
CA GLN A 261 17.65 23.99 -15.38
C GLN A 261 16.30 23.27 -15.39
N ALA A 262 16.05 22.39 -14.41
CA ALA A 262 14.75 21.77 -14.19
C ALA A 262 13.71 22.76 -13.61
N GLY A 263 14.10 23.98 -13.27
CA GLY A 263 13.22 25.02 -12.72
C GLY A 263 13.20 25.09 -11.19
N ILE A 264 14.14 24.43 -10.50
CA ILE A 264 14.27 24.44 -9.04
C ILE A 264 15.34 25.48 -8.66
N THR A 265 14.96 26.76 -8.74
CA THR A 265 15.85 27.89 -8.42
C THR A 265 15.76 28.34 -6.97
N LYS A 266 14.63 28.03 -6.30
CA LYS A 266 14.29 28.42 -4.93
C LYS A 266 13.87 27.20 -4.14
N ASN A 267 13.58 27.38 -2.85
CA ASN A 267 12.95 26.35 -2.04
C ASN A 267 11.59 25.99 -2.65
N THR A 268 11.43 24.74 -3.08
CA THR A 268 10.24 24.29 -3.82
C THR A 268 9.60 23.08 -3.18
N VAL A 269 8.28 23.03 -3.30
CA VAL A 269 7.48 21.86 -2.94
C VAL A 269 7.11 21.12 -4.21
N LEU A 270 7.42 19.82 -4.22
CA LEU A 270 7.14 18.90 -5.31
C LEU A 270 6.18 17.82 -4.82
N ASN A 271 5.31 17.34 -5.69
CA ASN A 271 4.32 16.30 -5.39
C ASN A 271 4.72 15.00 -6.10
N VAL A 272 4.64 13.88 -5.39
CA VAL A 272 4.81 12.55 -5.98
C VAL A 272 3.43 12.05 -6.38
N ASP A 273 3.18 12.00 -7.68
CA ASP A 273 1.91 11.56 -8.26
C ASP A 273 2.07 10.20 -8.96
N GLU A 274 0.98 9.44 -9.05
CA GLU A 274 0.96 8.22 -9.85
C GLU A 274 1.11 8.60 -11.33
N LYS A 275 2.00 7.89 -12.02
CA LYS A 275 2.25 8.04 -13.44
C LYS A 275 1.15 7.32 -14.20
N ASP A 276 0.46 8.04 -15.09
CA ASP A 276 -0.54 7.42 -15.96
C ASP A 276 0.12 6.31 -16.80
N PRO A 277 -0.50 5.12 -16.88
CA PRO A 277 -0.01 4.07 -17.76
C PRO A 277 -0.05 4.58 -19.19
N SER A 278 1.07 4.51 -19.90
CA SER A 278 1.10 4.83 -21.33
C SER A 278 0.06 3.97 -22.04
N PRO A 279 -0.91 4.55 -22.78
CA PRO A 279 -1.83 3.77 -23.59
C PRO A 279 -0.98 2.99 -24.59
N THR A 280 -1.06 1.67 -24.49
CA THR A 280 -0.41 0.75 -25.43
C THR A 280 -1.29 0.59 -26.65
#